data_AF-A0A953B8Z3-F1
#
_entry.id   AF-A0A953B8Z3-F1
#
_cell.length_a   1.000
_cell.length_b   1.000
_cell.length_c   1.000
_cell.angle_alpha   90.00
_cell.angle_beta   90.00
_cell.angle_gamma   90.00
#
_symmetry.space_group_name_H-M   'P 1'
#
loop_
_entity.id
_entity.type
_entity.pdbx_description
1 polymer ?
#
loop_
_entity_poly.entity_id
_entity_poly.type
_entity_poly.pdbx_seq_one_letter_code
_entity_poly.pdbx_strand_id
1 'polypeptide(L)'
;AGFRMTGETVSQVLERVVSTRVVPRSITVDHGTEFQSRALEDWAYRRGVPLDFIRPGKPVENAFIESFNGRLRDECLNVHQFASLAEAQAVIEVWRRDYNQQQPSSSLGNLTPDEFVGQRQAQQIVEEALCSG
;
A
#
# COMPACT_ATOMS: atom_id res chain seq x y z
N ALA A 1 -18.58 15.49 11.37
CA ALA A 1 -17.43 16.15 10.73
C ALA A 1 -16.98 15.27 9.57
N GLY A 2 -16.82 15.82 8.36
CA GLY A 2 -16.39 15.05 7.19
C GLY A 2 -14.89 14.74 7.30
N PHE A 3 -14.52 13.47 7.18
CA PHE A 3 -13.12 13.09 7.05
C PHE A 3 -12.62 13.58 5.68
N ARG A 4 -11.63 14.47 5.68
CA ARG A 4 -10.95 14.90 4.45
C ARG A 4 -9.59 14.24 4.40
N MET A 5 -9.31 13.52 3.31
CA MET A 5 -7.96 13.07 3.04
C MET A 5 -7.12 14.29 2.65
N THR A 6 -6.08 14.54 3.45
CA THR A 6 -5.11 15.62 3.22
C THR A 6 -3.72 15.02 3.13
N GLY A 7 -2.78 15.79 2.59
CA GLY A 7 -1.37 15.44 2.58
C GLY A 7 -0.80 15.05 3.94
N GLU A 8 -1.19 15.77 4.99
CA GLU A 8 -0.78 15.48 6.37
C GLU A 8 -1.31 14.13 6.83
N THR A 9 -2.58 13.84 6.56
CA THR A 9 -3.19 12.54 6.90
C THR A 9 -2.50 11.40 6.17
N VAL A 10 -2.20 11.56 4.87
CA VAL A 10 -1.46 10.55 4.10
C VAL A 10 -0.06 10.34 4.67
N SER A 11 0.65 11.42 4.97
CA SER A 11 2.01 11.37 5.55
C SER A 11 2.03 10.63 6.88
N GLN A 12 1.06 10.87 7.76
CA GLN A 12 0.94 10.16 9.04
C GLN A 12 0.67 8.66 8.86
N VAL A 13 -0.15 8.29 7.88
CA VAL A 13 -0.42 6.87 7.57
C VAL A 13 0.84 6.21 7.03
N LEU A 14 1.55 6.83 6.08
CA LEU A 14 2.78 6.30 5.52
C LEU A 14 3.87 6.15 6.59
N GLU A 15 4.00 7.15 7.47
CA GLU A 15 4.93 7.10 8.61
C GLU A 15 4.66 5.88 9.51
N ARG A 16 3.39 5.64 9.85
CA ARG A 16 3.00 4.44 10.62
C ARG A 16 3.33 3.15 9.86
N VAL A 17 3.10 3.10 8.55
CA VAL A 17 3.40 1.90 7.75
C VAL A 17 4.89 1.61 7.74
N VAL A 18 5.73 2.61 7.46
CA VAL A 18 7.19 2.42 7.40
C VAL A 18 7.83 2.17 8.77
N SER A 19 7.15 2.50 9.87
CA SER A 19 7.62 2.14 11.21
C SER A 19 7.63 0.62 11.49
N THR A 20 6.92 -0.16 10.67
CA THR A 20 6.78 -1.62 10.83
C THR A 20 7.22 -2.42 9.60
N ARG A 21 7.65 -1.74 8.54
CA ARG A 21 7.98 -2.34 7.24
C ARG A 21 9.26 -1.75 6.67
N VAL A 22 9.86 -2.45 5.72
CA VAL A 22 10.98 -1.92 4.94
C VAL A 22 10.52 -0.69 4.17
N VAL A 23 11.32 0.37 4.22
CA VAL A 23 11.06 1.61 3.48
C VAL A 23 11.22 1.34 1.98
N PRO A 24 10.23 1.67 1.14
CA PRO A 24 10.33 1.44 -0.30
C PRO A 24 11.34 2.39 -0.95
N ARG A 25 11.87 2.01 -2.12
CA ARG A 25 12.78 2.87 -2.90
C ARG A 25 12.08 4.08 -3.52
N SER A 26 10.80 3.95 -3.86
CA SER A 26 9.94 5.01 -4.34
C SER A 26 8.48 4.62 -4.13
N ILE A 27 7.57 5.58 -4.24
CA ILE A 27 6.12 5.34 -4.20
C ILE A 27 5.51 5.95 -5.45
N THR A 28 4.81 5.12 -6.24
CA THR A 28 4.03 5.60 -7.38
C THR A 28 2.71 6.19 -6.89
N VAL A 29 2.37 7.41 -7.34
CA VAL A 29 1.17 8.15 -6.92
C VAL A 29 0.46 8.77 -8.12
N ASP A 30 -0.85 9.00 -7.98
CA ASP A 30 -1.59 9.80 -8.94
C ASP A 30 -1.47 11.31 -8.66
N HIS A 31 -2.14 12.11 -9.47
CA HIS A 31 -2.12 13.58 -9.37
C HIS A 31 -3.13 14.15 -8.36
N GLY A 32 -3.61 13.35 -7.41
CA GLY A 32 -4.47 13.80 -6.32
C GLY A 32 -3.86 14.94 -5.49
N THR A 33 -4.71 15.83 -5.00
CA THR A 33 -4.28 17.04 -4.27
C THR A 33 -3.55 16.72 -2.97
N GLU A 34 -3.86 15.59 -2.35
CA GLU A 34 -3.20 15.04 -1.18
C GLU A 34 -1.77 14.60 -1.51
N PHE A 35 -1.54 14.06 -2.71
CA PHE A 35 -0.24 13.56 -3.14
C PHE A 35 0.68 14.67 -3.65
N GLN A 36 0.11 15.74 -4.21
CA GLN A 36 0.84 16.96 -4.60
C GLN A 36 1.05 17.95 -3.45
N SER A 37 0.70 17.57 -2.22
CA SER A 37 0.81 18.45 -1.07
C SER A 37 2.26 18.61 -0.61
N ARG A 38 2.60 19.82 -0.14
CA ARG A 38 3.91 20.09 0.49
C ARG A 38 4.16 19.21 1.71
N ALA A 39 3.13 18.88 2.48
CA ALA A 39 3.26 18.02 3.66
C ALA A 39 3.77 16.62 3.27
N LEU A 40 3.23 16.04 2.18
CA LEU A 40 3.67 14.73 1.70
C LEU A 40 5.06 14.81 1.04
N GLU A 41 5.32 15.85 0.27
CA GLU A 41 6.65 16.12 -0.31
C GLU A 41 7.74 16.20 0.78
N ASP A 42 7.49 16.95 1.85
CA ASP A 42 8.41 17.07 2.99
C ASP A 42 8.64 15.71 3.69
N TRP A 43 7.59 14.88 3.82
CA TRP A 43 7.72 13.53 4.37
C TRP A 43 8.59 12.64 3.47
N ALA A 44 8.30 12.63 2.17
CA ALA A 44 9.02 11.87 1.16
C ALA A 44 10.51 12.24 1.14
N TYR A 45 10.81 13.53 1.17
CA TYR A 45 12.18 14.05 1.25
C TYR A 45 12.91 13.55 2.51
N ARG A 46 12.30 13.71 3.70
CA ARG A 46 12.92 13.27 4.97
C ARG A 46 13.16 11.77 5.03
N ARG A 47 12.30 10.97 4.39
CA ARG A 47 12.41 9.51 4.34
C ARG A 47 13.27 8.99 3.19
N GLY A 48 13.71 9.86 2.28
CA GLY A 48 14.46 9.46 1.10
C GLY A 48 13.63 8.61 0.13
N VAL A 49 12.31 8.80 0.11
CA VAL A 49 11.36 8.03 -0.71
C VAL A 49 10.78 8.94 -1.78
N PRO A 50 11.35 8.99 -3.00
CA PRO A 50 10.78 9.77 -4.10
C PRO A 50 9.35 9.35 -4.43
N LEU A 51 8.53 10.34 -4.78
CA LEU A 51 7.17 10.16 -5.27
C LEU A 51 7.18 10.15 -6.81
N ASP A 52 6.85 9.00 -7.40
CA ASP A 52 6.79 8.81 -8.84
C ASP A 52 5.36 9.06 -9.32
N PHE A 53 5.10 10.25 -9.85
CA PHE A 53 3.77 10.58 -10.37
C PHE A 53 3.50 9.83 -11.67
N ILE A 54 2.33 9.20 -11.77
CA ILE A 54 1.88 8.56 -13.01
C ILE A 54 1.79 9.58 -14.14
N ARG A 55 2.10 9.15 -15.36
CA ARG A 55 2.04 10.03 -16.53
C ARG A 55 0.59 10.29 -16.94
N PRO A 56 0.23 11.54 -17.29
CA PRO A 56 -1.08 11.84 -17.86
C PRO A 56 -1.39 10.93 -19.06
N GLY A 57 -2.56 10.30 -19.05
CA GLY A 57 -3.00 9.40 -20.12
C GLY A 57 -2.35 8.01 -20.11
N LYS A 58 -1.67 7.60 -19.02
CA LYS A 58 -1.13 6.24 -18.84
C LYS A 58 -1.85 5.48 -17.71
N PRO A 59 -3.10 5.04 -17.92
CA PRO A 59 -3.89 4.36 -16.88
C PRO A 59 -3.26 3.04 -16.40
N VAL A 60 -2.39 2.44 -17.21
CA VAL A 60 -1.68 1.19 -16.86
C VAL A 60 -0.76 1.39 -15.66
N GLU A 61 -0.21 2.58 -15.45
CA GLU A 61 0.68 2.87 -14.32
C GLU A 61 -0.08 2.85 -12.97
N ASN A 62 -1.42 3.05 -12.99
CA ASN A 62 -2.28 2.94 -11.81
C ASN A 62 -2.99 1.58 -11.70
N ALA A 63 -2.79 0.66 -12.66
CA ALA A 63 -3.62 -0.54 -12.77
C ALA A 63 -3.56 -1.45 -11.54
N PHE A 64 -2.43 -1.49 -10.84
CA PHE A 64 -2.26 -2.30 -9.64
C PHE A 64 -3.18 -1.83 -8.49
N ILE A 65 -3.14 -0.54 -8.16
CA ILE A 65 -3.96 0.01 -7.08
C ILE A 65 -5.45 0.00 -7.46
N GLU A 66 -5.78 0.24 -8.74
CA GLU A 66 -7.17 0.12 -9.21
C GLU A 66 -7.70 -1.31 -9.08
N SER A 67 -6.89 -2.30 -9.44
CA SER A 67 -7.27 -3.71 -9.29
C SER A 67 -7.46 -4.10 -7.83
N PHE A 68 -6.57 -3.64 -6.95
CA PHE A 68 -6.70 -3.84 -5.51
C PHE A 68 -7.97 -3.17 -4.96
N ASN A 69 -8.22 -1.90 -5.30
CA ASN A 69 -9.39 -1.15 -4.85
C ASN A 69 -10.70 -1.75 -5.37
N GLY A 70 -10.72 -2.24 -6.61
CA GLY A 70 -11.84 -2.99 -7.18
C GLY A 70 -12.15 -4.22 -6.33
N ARG A 71 -11.14 -5.03 -6.03
CA ARG A 71 -11.28 -6.23 -5.20
C ARG A 71 -11.76 -5.93 -3.78
N LEU A 72 -11.15 -4.95 -3.11
CA LEU A 72 -11.61 -4.51 -1.78
C LEU A 72 -13.08 -4.09 -1.82
N ARG A 73 -13.49 -3.38 -2.86
CA ARG A 73 -14.87 -2.94 -3.02
C ARG A 73 -15.81 -4.14 -3.19
N ASP A 74 -15.48 -5.04 -4.10
CA ASP A 74 -16.35 -6.16 -4.47
C ASP A 74 -16.42 -7.25 -3.38
N GLU A 75 -15.32 -7.53 -2.70
CA GLU A 75 -15.23 -8.60 -1.71
C GLU A 75 -15.51 -8.14 -0.28
N CYS A 76 -15.38 -6.85 0.02
CA CYS A 76 -15.56 -6.32 1.38
C CYS A 76 -16.64 -5.24 1.42
N LEU A 77 -16.43 -4.10 0.75
CA LEU A 77 -17.26 -2.92 1.01
C LEU A 77 -18.69 -3.05 0.48
N ASN A 78 -18.90 -3.68 -0.67
CA ASN A 78 -20.21 -3.83 -1.31
C ASN A 78 -21.08 -4.91 -0.67
N VAL A 79 -20.46 -5.87 0.02
CA VAL A 79 -21.16 -7.03 0.61
C VAL A 79 -21.50 -6.83 2.10
N HIS A 80 -21.12 -5.69 2.68
CA HIS A 80 -21.40 -5.34 4.07
C HIS A 80 -22.19 -4.03 4.16
N GLN A 81 -23.15 -3.98 5.08
CA GLN A 81 -23.75 -2.74 5.55
C GLN A 81 -23.13 -2.41 6.92
N PHE A 82 -22.57 -1.21 7.06
CA PHE A 82 -21.93 -0.78 8.31
C PHE A 82 -22.88 0.11 9.13
N ALA A 83 -23.08 -0.23 10.40
CA ALA A 83 -23.82 0.59 11.36
C ALA A 83 -22.94 1.69 11.98
N SER A 84 -21.61 1.55 11.93
CA SER A 84 -20.68 2.58 12.43
C SER A 84 -19.32 2.56 11.72
N LEU A 85 -18.55 3.65 11.86
CA LEU A 85 -17.17 3.69 11.37
C LEU A 85 -16.27 2.68 12.08
N ALA A 86 -16.48 2.44 13.38
CA ALA A 86 -15.71 1.47 14.15
C ALA A 86 -15.93 0.04 13.62
N GLU A 87 -17.18 -0.29 13.28
CA GLU A 87 -17.52 -1.56 12.63
C GLU A 87 -16.86 -1.67 11.26
N ALA A 88 -16.95 -0.63 10.43
CA ALA A 88 -16.29 -0.62 9.12
C ALA A 88 -14.78 -0.85 9.25
N GLN A 89 -14.11 -0.19 10.21
CA GLN A 89 -12.68 -0.38 10.47
C GLN A 89 -12.36 -1.82 10.89
N ALA A 90 -13.16 -2.42 11.77
CA ALA A 90 -12.97 -3.80 12.21
C ALA A 90 -13.13 -4.80 11.06
N VAL A 91 -14.17 -4.65 10.25
CA VAL A 91 -14.42 -5.53 9.09
C VAL A 91 -13.32 -5.38 8.04
N ILE A 92 -12.91 -4.15 7.71
CA ILE A 92 -11.84 -3.90 6.75
C ILE A 92 -10.51 -4.46 7.26
N GLU A 93 -10.22 -4.39 8.56
CA GLU A 93 -9.00 -4.96 9.14
C GLU A 93 -8.99 -6.49 9.06
N VAL A 94 -10.12 -7.15 9.28
CA VAL A 94 -10.26 -8.61 9.06
C VAL A 94 -10.00 -8.95 7.60
N TRP A 95 -10.70 -8.28 6.68
CA TRP A 95 -10.51 -8.50 5.24
C TRP A 95 -9.06 -8.26 4.80
N ARG A 96 -8.41 -7.20 5.32
CA ARG A 96 -7.01 -6.90 5.02
C ARG A 96 -6.09 -8.03 5.46
N ARG A 97 -6.32 -8.64 6.63
CA ARG A 97 -5.52 -9.79 7.10
C ARG A 97 -5.73 -10.99 6.20
N ASP A 98 -6.98 -11.32 5.89
CA ASP A 98 -7.30 -12.46 5.02
C ASP A 98 -6.70 -12.29 3.62
N TYR A 99 -6.79 -11.09 3.04
CA TYR A 99 -6.15 -10.79 1.75
C TYR A 99 -4.63 -11.02 1.78
N ASN A 100 -3.95 -10.54 2.83
CA ASN A 100 -2.49 -10.66 2.91
C ASN A 100 -2.01 -12.06 3.30
N GLN A 101 -2.82 -12.86 4.01
CA GLN A 101 -2.38 -14.11 4.65
C GLN A 101 -3.00 -15.38 4.07
N GLN A 102 -4.12 -15.28 3.36
CA GLN A 102 -4.90 -16.46 2.98
C GLN A 102 -5.27 -16.51 1.49
N GLN A 103 -5.00 -15.44 0.73
CA GLN A 103 -5.39 -15.35 -0.68
C GLN A 103 -4.17 -15.38 -1.62
N PRO A 104 -3.74 -16.57 -2.06
CA PRO A 104 -2.70 -16.69 -3.07
C PRO A 104 -3.07 -16.01 -4.38
N SER A 105 -2.08 -15.43 -5.04
CA SER A 105 -2.24 -14.84 -6.37
C SER A 105 -1.27 -15.45 -7.36
N SER A 106 -1.75 -15.76 -8.57
CA SER A 106 -0.90 -16.26 -9.66
C SER A 106 0.17 -15.25 -10.08
N SER A 107 -0.10 -13.94 -9.94
CA SER A 107 0.88 -12.88 -10.17
C SER A 107 2.03 -12.88 -9.16
N LEU A 108 1.86 -13.56 -8.03
CA LEU A 108 2.89 -13.76 -6.99
C LEU A 108 3.43 -15.19 -6.97
N GLY A 109 3.20 -15.97 -8.03
CA GLY A 109 3.66 -17.36 -8.09
C GLY A 109 2.85 -18.32 -7.21
N ASN A 110 1.54 -18.05 -7.03
CA ASN A 110 0.64 -18.77 -6.11
C ASN A 110 1.04 -18.65 -4.64
N LEU A 111 1.64 -17.53 -4.27
CA LEU A 111 1.90 -17.15 -2.89
C LEU A 111 0.89 -16.09 -2.44
N THR A 112 0.61 -16.07 -1.14
CA THR A 112 -0.04 -14.93 -0.50
C THR A 112 0.92 -13.73 -0.47
N PRO A 113 0.40 -12.49 -0.33
CA PRO A 113 1.25 -11.32 -0.18
C PRO A 113 2.29 -11.42 0.95
N ASP A 114 1.91 -11.94 2.12
CA ASP A 114 2.83 -12.10 3.25
C ASP A 114 3.91 -13.15 2.97
N GLU A 115 3.55 -14.29 2.36
CA GLU A 115 4.52 -15.31 1.93
C GLU A 115 5.50 -14.77 0.88
N PHE A 116 4.99 -14.03 -0.11
CA PHE A 116 5.81 -13.42 -1.14
C PHE A 116 6.82 -12.45 -0.54
N VAL A 117 6.40 -11.58 0.38
CA VAL A 117 7.31 -10.65 1.07
C VAL A 117 8.36 -11.42 1.88
N GLY A 118 7.96 -12.44 2.64
CA GLY A 118 8.88 -13.27 3.42
C GLY A 118 9.93 -13.96 2.54
N GLN A 119 9.52 -14.50 1.38
CA GLN A 119 10.44 -15.13 0.43
C GLN A 119 11.43 -14.13 -0.18
N ARG A 120 10.96 -12.93 -0.56
CA ARG A 120 11.82 -11.88 -1.14
C ARG A 120 12.83 -11.35 -0.14
N GLN A 121 12.44 -11.20 1.13
CA GLN A 121 13.36 -10.82 2.21
C GLN A 121 14.45 -11.87 2.43
N ALA A 122 14.07 -13.16 2.47
CA ALA A 122 15.03 -14.24 2.61
C ALA A 122 16.03 -14.29 1.43
N GLN A 123 15.55 -14.08 0.19
CA GLN A 123 16.41 -14.00 -1.00
C GLN A 123 17.41 -12.84 -0.92
N GLN A 124 16.96 -11.66 -0.50
CA GLN A 124 17.81 -10.49 -0.41
C GLN A 124 18.93 -10.68 0.64
N ILE A 125 18.63 -11.29 1.78
CA ILE A 125 19.63 -11.62 2.81
C ILE A 125 20.71 -12.54 2.25
N VAL A 126 20.31 -13.55 1.47
CA VAL A 126 21.24 -14.50 0.85
C VAL A 126 22.12 -13.80 -0.19
N GLU A 127 21.55 -12.94 -1.05
CA GLU A 127 22.31 -12.17 -2.05
C GLU A 127 23.33 -11.23 -1.40
N GLU A 128 22.93 -10.50 -0.34
CA GLU A 128 23.82 -9.60 0.39
C GLU A 128 24.98 -10.36 1.05
N ALA A 129 24.70 -11.55 1.63
CA ALA A 129 25.72 -12.40 2.24
C ALA A 129 26.72 -12.99 1.21
N LEU A 130 26.26 -13.27 -0.02
CA LEU A 130 27.11 -13.75 -1.12
C LEU A 130 27.95 -12.66 -1.77
N CYS A 131 27.47 -11.41 -1.81
CA CYS A 131 28.21 -10.28 -2.38
C CYS A 131 29.21 -9.62 -1.40
N SER A 132 29.23 -10.05 -0.13
CA SER A 132 30.10 -9.50 0.92
C SER A 132 31.23 -10.44 1.35
N GLY A 133 31.39 -11.59 0.68
CA GLY A 133 32.52 -12.52 0.82
C GLY A 133 33.36 -12.60 -0.46
#